data_AF-A0AAJ6N4E9-F1
#
_entry.id   AF-A0AAJ6N4E9-F1
#
_cell.length_a   1.000
_cell.length_b   1.000
_cell.length_c   1.000
_cell.angle_alpha   90.00
_cell.angle_beta   90.00
_cell.angle_gamma   90.00
#
_symmetry.space_group_name_H-M   'P 1'
#
loop_
_entity.id
_entity.type
_entity.pdbx_description
1 polymer ?
#
loop_
_entity_poly.entity_id
_entity_poly.type
_entity_poly.pdbx_seq_one_letter_code
_entity_poly.pdbx_strand_id
1 'polypeptide(L)'
;MVGRAKRLGLATSARMTSPPIVPLLSGEACPLSPHRPALSSLNLPPKSAMKPAAPLKLRCVGVRPRLIPLLELACGDCRYPYGGDKDGEEIAFCGHPRQPGSSYCAPHARLTRPSGLASARIVGPVVLRLVPAG
;
A
#
# COMPACT_ATOMS: atom_id res chain seq x y z
N MET A 1 3.00 -13.75 15.52
CA MET A 1 1.86 -13.49 14.61
C MET A 1 2.33 -13.76 13.18
N VAL A 2 1.73 -14.70 12.45
CA VAL A 2 2.16 -15.07 11.07
C VAL A 2 1.37 -14.24 10.06
N GLY A 3 2.06 -13.31 9.38
CA GLY A 3 1.48 -12.43 8.36
C GLY A 3 0.94 -13.17 7.13
N ARG A 4 -0.01 -12.56 6.41
CA ARG A 4 -0.71 -13.15 5.24
C ARG A 4 0.24 -13.69 4.17
N ALA A 5 1.40 -13.05 3.94
CA ALA A 5 2.38 -13.48 2.94
C ALA A 5 2.96 -14.89 3.22
N LYS A 6 3.12 -15.25 4.51
CA LYS A 6 3.62 -16.58 4.92
C LYS A 6 2.59 -17.68 4.68
N ARG A 7 1.29 -17.37 4.74
CA ARG A 7 0.20 -18.33 4.46
C ARG A 7 0.07 -18.71 2.99
N LEU A 8 0.58 -17.86 2.09
CA LEU A 8 0.54 -18.07 0.65
C LEU A 8 1.83 -18.68 0.09
N GLY A 9 2.82 -19.02 0.94
CA GLY A 9 4.09 -19.61 0.50
C GLY A 9 5.00 -18.67 -0.30
N LEU A 10 4.75 -17.35 -0.29
CA LEU A 10 5.46 -16.37 -1.11
C LEU A 10 6.75 -15.82 -0.47
N ALA A 11 7.08 -16.24 0.75
CA ALA A 11 8.22 -15.72 1.49
C ALA A 11 9.48 -16.60 1.30
N THR A 12 10.08 -16.57 0.11
CA THR A 12 11.49 -16.96 -0.06
C THR A 12 12.34 -15.71 0.11
N SER A 13 12.80 -15.45 1.33
CA SER A 13 13.83 -14.43 1.56
C SER A 13 15.18 -14.97 1.09
N ALA A 14 15.44 -14.90 -0.22
CA ALA A 14 16.82 -14.97 -0.70
C ALA A 14 17.52 -13.67 -0.30
N ARG A 15 18.30 -13.72 0.78
CA ARG A 15 19.18 -12.63 1.20
C ARG A 15 20.29 -12.51 0.15
N MET A 16 20.08 -11.71 -0.89
CA MET A 16 21.15 -11.33 -1.79
C MET A 16 22.07 -10.35 -1.06
N THR A 17 23.24 -10.83 -0.67
CA THR A 17 24.35 -9.96 -0.27
C THR A 17 24.74 -9.14 -1.48
N SER A 18 24.40 -7.85 -1.49
CA SER A 18 24.85 -6.94 -2.54
C SER A 18 26.39 -6.87 -2.49
N PRO A 19 27.09 -6.99 -3.64
CA PRO A 19 28.51 -6.68 -3.68
C PRO A 19 28.73 -5.18 -3.37
N PRO A 20 29.92 -4.81 -2.87
CA PRO A 20 30.25 -3.44 -2.52
C PRO A 20 30.18 -2.54 -3.76
N ILE A 21 29.53 -1.37 -3.60
CA ILE A 21 29.21 -0.43 -4.68
C ILE A 21 30.43 0.41 -5.13
N VAL A 22 31.59 0.26 -4.47
CA VAL A 22 32.77 1.09 -4.75
C VAL A 22 33.97 0.21 -5.14
N PRO A 23 34.55 0.39 -6.34
CA PRO A 23 35.83 -0.23 -6.67
C PRO A 23 36.96 0.41 -5.86
N LEU A 24 37.76 -0.42 -5.19
CA LEU A 24 39.07 -0.06 -4.64
C LEU A 24 40.00 0.31 -5.80
N LEU A 25 40.44 1.57 -5.86
CA LEU A 25 41.46 2.02 -6.80
C LEU A 25 42.85 1.71 -6.24
N SER A 26 43.49 0.66 -6.77
CA SER A 26 44.91 0.68 -7.14
C SER A 26 45.31 -0.62 -7.84
N GLY A 27 45.96 -0.49 -8.99
CA GLY A 27 46.87 -1.51 -9.52
C GLY A 27 46.50 -2.14 -10.86
N GLU A 28 47.19 -1.65 -11.90
CA GLU A 28 47.61 -2.37 -13.12
C GLU A 28 46.62 -2.56 -14.28
N ALA A 29 47.13 -2.22 -15.46
CA ALA A 29 46.43 -2.10 -16.72
C ALA A 29 46.17 -3.47 -17.37
N CYS A 30 44.96 -3.66 -17.90
CA CYS A 30 44.63 -4.75 -18.81
C CYS A 30 44.10 -4.18 -20.14
N PRO A 31 44.52 -4.75 -21.29
CA PRO A 31 44.39 -4.13 -22.60
C PRO A 31 42.93 -4.05 -23.07
N LEU A 32 42.63 -2.94 -23.75
CA LEU A 32 41.33 -2.56 -24.29
C LEU A 32 40.71 -3.70 -25.13
N SER A 33 39.62 -4.27 -24.62
CA SER A 33 38.72 -5.13 -25.40
C SER A 33 38.01 -4.28 -26.47
N PRO A 34 37.81 -4.78 -27.71
CA PRO A 34 37.10 -4.04 -28.73
C PRO A 34 35.68 -3.74 -28.26
N HIS A 35 35.39 -2.45 -28.11
CA HIS A 35 34.10 -1.92 -27.71
C HIS A 35 33.02 -2.46 -28.65
N ARG A 36 32.22 -3.43 -28.19
CA ARG A 36 30.98 -3.77 -28.90
C ARG A 36 30.10 -2.52 -28.88
N PRO A 37 29.60 -2.01 -30.02
CA PRO A 37 28.62 -0.95 -29.98
C PRO A 37 27.39 -1.49 -29.26
N ALA A 38 27.08 -0.94 -28.09
CA ALA A 38 25.84 -1.24 -27.40
C ALA A 38 24.70 -0.90 -28.36
N LEU A 39 23.89 -1.89 -28.72
CA LEU A 39 22.69 -1.65 -29.51
C LEU A 39 21.76 -0.76 -28.68
N SER A 40 21.65 0.51 -29.06
CA SER A 40 20.88 1.56 -28.39
C SER A 40 19.37 1.28 -28.27
N SER A 41 18.90 0.15 -28.79
CA SER A 41 17.49 -0.22 -28.92
C SER A 41 16.92 -1.05 -27.76
N LEU A 42 17.75 -1.53 -26.83
CA LEU A 42 17.30 -2.43 -25.75
C LEU A 42 16.79 -1.72 -24.48
N ASN A 43 16.90 -0.39 -24.39
CA ASN A 43 16.47 0.39 -23.22
C ASN A 43 15.14 1.15 -23.42
N LEU A 44 14.46 0.96 -24.54
CA LEU A 44 13.20 1.64 -24.81
C LEU A 44 12.03 0.84 -24.22
N PRO A 45 11.12 1.48 -23.44
CA PRO A 45 9.92 0.81 -22.97
C PRO A 45 9.07 0.36 -24.16
N PRO A 46 8.33 -0.76 -24.04
CA PRO A 46 7.42 -1.22 -25.09
C PRO A 46 6.46 -0.10 -25.52
N LYS A 47 6.12 -0.01 -26.81
CA LYS A 47 5.17 0.99 -27.34
C LYS A 47 3.82 1.00 -26.61
N SER A 48 3.42 -0.15 -26.05
CA SER A 48 2.22 -0.28 -25.20
C SER A 48 2.30 0.50 -23.89
N ALA A 49 3.49 0.56 -23.27
CA ALA A 49 3.75 1.31 -22.04
C ALA A 49 3.86 2.83 -22.26
N MET A 50 3.99 3.27 -23.53
CA MET A 50 4.02 4.68 -23.90
C MET A 50 2.61 5.28 -24.13
N LYS A 51 1.54 4.48 -24.02
CA LYS A 51 0.16 4.98 -24.11
C LYS A 51 -0.20 5.73 -22.82
N PRO A 52 -0.65 7.00 -22.88
CA PRO A 52 -1.11 7.71 -21.69
C PRO A 52 -2.28 6.96 -21.04
N ALA A 53 -2.16 6.69 -19.73
CA ALA A 53 -3.30 6.21 -18.96
C ALA A 53 -4.41 7.28 -18.97
N ALA A 54 -5.67 6.85 -19.06
CA ALA A 54 -6.80 7.76 -18.91
C ALA A 54 -6.71 8.49 -17.56
N PRO A 55 -6.96 9.81 -17.49
CA PRO A 55 -6.92 10.54 -16.23
C PRO A 55 -7.91 9.95 -15.22
N LEU A 56 -7.40 9.40 -14.11
CA LEU A 56 -8.23 8.97 -12.99
C LEU A 56 -8.54 10.18 -12.11
N LYS A 57 -9.83 10.53 -11.97
CA LYS A 57 -10.26 11.53 -10.99
C LYS A 57 -10.16 10.92 -9.59
N LEU A 58 -9.02 11.15 -8.93
CA LEU A 58 -8.82 10.70 -7.56
C LEU A 58 -9.77 11.43 -6.60
N ARG A 59 -10.28 10.70 -5.61
CA ARG A 59 -11.04 11.28 -4.51
C ARG A 59 -10.05 11.71 -3.43
N CYS A 60 -9.89 13.02 -3.26
CA CYS A 60 -8.99 13.60 -2.27
C CYS A 60 -9.81 14.38 -1.23
N VAL A 61 -9.40 14.32 0.04
CA VAL A 61 -9.97 15.11 1.14
C VAL A 61 -8.85 15.76 1.92
N GLY A 62 -8.92 17.08 2.12
CA GLY A 62 -7.97 17.80 2.96
C GLY A 62 -8.30 17.58 4.43
N VAL A 63 -7.54 16.71 5.10
CA VAL A 63 -7.65 16.46 6.54
C VAL A 63 -6.24 16.37 7.12
N ARG A 64 -5.97 17.14 8.17
CA ARG A 64 -4.80 16.93 9.03
C ARG A 64 -5.23 16.05 10.20
N PRO A 65 -4.92 14.73 10.21
CA PRO A 65 -5.32 13.85 11.30
C PRO A 65 -4.64 14.21 12.63
N ARG A 66 -5.26 13.80 13.75
CA ARG A 66 -4.65 13.85 15.07
C ARG A 66 -3.64 12.72 15.30
N LEU A 67 -3.69 11.66 14.49
CA LEU A 67 -2.80 10.49 14.54
C LEU A 67 -2.76 9.85 15.93
N ILE A 68 -3.94 9.51 16.46
CA ILE A 68 -4.05 8.89 17.79
C ILE A 68 -3.89 7.36 17.68
N PRO A 69 -3.19 6.71 18.62
CA PRO A 69 -3.06 5.26 18.64
C PRO A 69 -4.40 4.58 18.98
N LEU A 70 -4.51 3.28 18.69
CA LEU A 70 -5.73 2.51 18.96
C LEU A 70 -6.17 2.56 20.44
N LEU A 71 -5.19 2.54 21.35
CA LEU A 71 -5.43 2.52 22.79
C LEU A 71 -6.06 3.82 23.31
N GLU A 72 -5.87 4.94 22.61
CA GLU A 72 -6.38 6.26 22.97
C GLU A 72 -7.61 6.66 22.16
N LEU A 73 -8.05 5.81 21.22
CA LEU A 73 -9.14 6.10 20.30
C LEU A 73 -10.50 6.04 21.01
N ALA A 74 -11.12 7.19 21.25
CA ALA A 74 -12.40 7.25 21.94
C ALA A 74 -13.56 6.78 21.04
N CYS A 75 -14.69 6.39 21.66
CA CYS A 75 -15.86 5.92 20.90
C CYS A 75 -16.37 6.95 19.88
N GLY A 76 -16.29 8.24 20.23
CA GLY A 76 -16.71 9.39 19.44
C GLY A 76 -15.70 9.84 18.37
N ASP A 77 -14.55 9.18 18.24
CA ASP A 77 -13.49 9.59 17.34
C ASP A 77 -13.58 8.92 15.95
N CYS A 78 -13.05 9.62 14.96
CA CYS A 78 -12.93 9.17 13.58
C CYS A 78 -11.90 8.05 13.47
N ARG A 79 -12.37 6.87 13.05
CA ARG A 79 -11.58 5.63 12.96
C ARG A 79 -10.90 5.44 11.60
N TYR A 80 -10.58 6.53 10.90
CA TYR A 80 -9.90 6.43 9.60
C TYR A 80 -8.41 6.12 9.84
N PRO A 81 -7.86 5.02 9.28
CA PRO A 81 -6.51 4.55 9.58
C PRO A 81 -5.43 5.28 8.78
N TYR A 82 -4.24 5.37 9.36
CA TYR A 82 -2.99 5.84 8.74
C TYR A 82 -1.85 4.92 9.16
N GLY A 83 -0.96 4.58 8.22
CA GLY A 83 0.18 3.69 8.46
C GLY A 83 -0.23 2.23 8.68
N GLY A 84 0.70 1.43 9.19
CA GLY A 84 0.49 -0.01 9.44
C GLY A 84 0.56 -0.90 8.19
N ASP A 85 0.99 -0.36 7.05
CA ASP A 85 1.15 -1.11 5.80
C ASP A 85 2.43 -1.95 5.77
N LYS A 86 3.40 -1.62 6.63
CA LYS A 86 4.70 -2.31 6.75
C LYS A 86 4.84 -2.98 8.10
N ASP A 87 5.57 -4.09 8.12
CA ASP A 87 5.87 -4.82 9.35
C ASP A 87 6.59 -3.91 10.36
N GLY A 88 6.03 -3.79 11.56
CA GLY A 88 6.57 -2.95 12.63
C GLY A 88 6.17 -1.47 12.57
N GLU A 89 5.42 -1.02 11.55
CA GLU A 89 4.85 0.32 11.55
C GLU A 89 3.54 0.36 12.37
N GLU A 90 3.45 1.32 13.29
CA GLU A 90 2.25 1.51 14.10
C GLU A 90 1.11 2.08 13.26
N ILE A 91 -0.10 1.57 13.48
CA ILE A 91 -1.33 2.14 12.93
C ILE A 91 -1.83 3.27 13.82
N ALA A 92 -2.11 4.41 13.21
CA ALA A 92 -2.71 5.57 13.86
C ALA A 92 -4.08 5.90 13.24
N PHE A 93 -4.88 6.69 13.95
CA PHE A 93 -6.23 7.05 13.54
C PHE A 93 -6.43 8.56 13.45
N CYS A 94 -7.36 8.98 12.58
CA CYS A 94 -7.68 10.39 12.37
C CYS A 94 -8.05 11.15 13.65
N GLY A 95 -8.84 10.54 14.54
CA GLY A 95 -9.14 11.09 15.86
C GLY A 95 -10.05 12.33 15.91
N HIS A 96 -10.55 12.83 14.78
CA HIS A 96 -11.50 13.94 14.77
C HIS A 96 -12.89 13.50 15.25
N PRO A 97 -13.74 14.40 15.75
CA PRO A 97 -15.12 14.08 16.07
C PRO A 97 -15.84 13.40 14.91
N ARG A 98 -16.47 12.27 15.23
CA ARG A 98 -17.18 11.43 14.28
C ARG A 98 -18.46 12.11 13.79
N GLN A 99 -18.76 11.99 12.50
CA GLN A 99 -20.05 12.40 11.95
C GLN A 99 -21.15 11.46 12.46
N PRO A 100 -22.33 11.96 12.88
CA PRO A 100 -23.47 11.10 13.24
C PRO A 100 -23.79 10.06 12.16
N GLY A 101 -24.02 8.81 12.58
CA GLY A 101 -24.30 7.70 11.66
C GLY A 101 -23.11 7.19 10.84
N SER A 102 -21.90 7.68 11.09
CA SER A 102 -20.66 7.23 10.44
C SER A 102 -19.64 6.79 11.48
N SER A 103 -18.64 6.01 11.09
CA SER A 103 -17.44 5.74 11.91
C SER A 103 -16.34 6.80 11.74
N TYR A 104 -16.58 7.78 10.87
CA TYR A 104 -15.60 8.74 10.39
C TYR A 104 -16.07 10.18 10.57
N CYS A 105 -15.13 11.13 10.65
CA CYS A 105 -15.40 12.57 10.54
C CYS A 105 -15.96 12.90 9.14
N ALA A 106 -16.57 14.07 8.98
CA ALA A 106 -17.28 14.41 7.74
C ALA A 106 -16.44 14.27 6.45
N PRO A 107 -15.16 14.70 6.40
CA PRO A 107 -14.31 14.48 5.23
C PRO A 107 -14.07 13.00 4.92
N HIS A 108 -13.66 12.21 5.92
CA HIS A 108 -13.41 10.78 5.73
C HIS A 108 -14.69 9.99 5.42
N ALA A 109 -15.84 10.42 5.94
CA ALA A 109 -17.12 9.83 5.61
C ALA A 109 -17.51 10.07 4.14
N ARG A 110 -17.11 11.20 3.53
CA ARG A 110 -17.28 11.43 2.08
C ARG A 110 -16.34 10.56 1.25
N LEU A 111 -15.12 10.32 1.75
CA LEU A 111 -14.13 9.49 1.08
C LEU A 111 -14.55 8.01 1.02
N THR A 112 -15.08 7.49 2.13
CA THR A 112 -15.42 6.06 2.27
C THR A 112 -16.82 5.70 1.78
N ARG A 113 -17.70 6.69 1.59
CA ARG A 113 -19.00 6.45 0.96
C ARG A 113 -18.81 6.01 -0.49
N PRO A 114 -19.51 4.95 -0.95
CA PRO A 114 -19.50 4.56 -2.35
C PRO A 114 -19.97 5.74 -3.21
N SER A 115 -19.11 6.20 -4.12
CA SER A 115 -19.49 7.17 -5.13
C SER A 115 -19.94 6.42 -6.38
N GLY A 116 -21.25 6.26 -6.53
CA GLY A 116 -21.87 5.55 -7.66
C GLY A 116 -23.23 4.97 -7.25
N LEU A 117 -24.18 4.91 -8.20
CA LEU A 117 -25.56 4.42 -8.07
C LEU A 117 -25.66 3.38 -6.95
N ALA A 118 -26.55 3.62 -5.99
CA ALA A 118 -26.79 2.77 -4.84
C ALA A 118 -26.55 1.30 -5.20
N SER A 119 -25.40 0.77 -4.79
CA SER A 119 -25.20 -0.68 -4.80
C SER A 119 -26.35 -1.20 -3.97
N ALA A 120 -27.36 -1.76 -4.64
CA ALA A 120 -28.54 -2.28 -4.00
C ALA A 120 -28.02 -3.30 -2.99
N ARG A 121 -28.02 -2.92 -1.71
CA ARG A 121 -27.71 -3.87 -0.65
C ARG A 121 -28.82 -4.91 -0.76
N ILE A 122 -28.48 -6.10 -1.22
CA ILE A 122 -29.39 -7.23 -1.14
C ILE A 122 -29.56 -7.46 0.36
N VAL A 123 -30.67 -6.97 0.91
CA VAL A 123 -31.09 -7.26 2.29
C VAL A 123 -31.62 -8.68 2.27
N GLY A 124 -30.71 -9.64 2.42
CA GLY A 124 -31.01 -11.05 2.55
C GLY A 124 -30.51 -11.58 3.90
N PRO A 125 -31.13 -12.62 4.47
CA PRO A 125 -30.64 -13.23 5.69
C PRO A 125 -29.25 -13.82 5.45
N VAL A 126 -28.26 -13.37 6.23
CA VAL A 126 -26.94 -14.00 6.29
C VAL A 126 -27.01 -15.08 7.37
N VAL A 127 -26.93 -16.35 6.96
CA VAL A 127 -26.84 -17.48 7.88
C VAL A 127 -25.37 -17.74 8.19
N LEU A 128 -24.95 -17.54 9.43
CA LEU A 128 -23.62 -17.90 9.90
C LEU A 128 -23.66 -19.27 10.58
N ARG A 129 -22.73 -20.16 10.23
CA ARG A 129 -22.58 -21.47 10.86
C ARG A 129 -21.51 -21.41 11.94
N LEU A 130 -21.84 -21.81 13.18
CA LEU A 130 -20.84 -22.02 14.22
C LEU A 130 -19.98 -23.25 13.88
N VAL A 131 -18.67 -23.09 14.01
CA VAL A 131 -17.69 -24.19 14.04
C VAL A 131 -17.13 -24.29 15.46
N PRO A 132 -17.06 -25.50 16.04
CA PRO A 132 -16.52 -25.69 17.38
C PRO A 132 -15.04 -25.34 17.42
N ALA A 133 -14.61 -24.75 18.52
CA ALA A 133 -13.19 -24.58 18.83
C ALA A 133 -12.62 -25.95 19.23
N GLY A 134 -11.60 -26.40 18.49
CA GLY A 134 -10.79 -27.56 18.84
C GLY A 134 -9.59 -27.17 19.70
#